data_AF-A0A841K1A5-F1
#
_entry.id   AF-A0A841K1A5-F1
#
_cell.length_a   1.000
_cell.length_b   1.000
_cell.length_c   1.000
_cell.angle_alpha   90.00
_cell.angle_beta   90.00
_cell.angle_gamma   90.00
#
_symmetry.space_group_name_H-M   'P 1'
#
loop_
_entity.id
_entity.type
_entity.pdbx_description
1 polymer ?
#
loop_
_entity_poly.entity_id
_entity_poly.type
_entity_poly.pdbx_seq_one_letter_code
_entity_poly.pdbx_strand_id
1 'polypeptide(L)'
;MTLTYDPIPVLQSAGYTEREAAFLYLAALHSGYFLRRQYLRFIERGRGALAAQFLRRAFALGHIQSIACGQARSAYHLTSSEVYGAAGLGASHHRRLKSDATIKSRLMVLDFVLDHLGETLLDTEAAKVSHFTETSGLSESVLPRSRGVAFAEEFPAILNKDGGLSFSYIDEGALSASGFEHFLDRYAPLFRALPGFELLYLSDSPQNFERARSLFASKLTDERPGTTATTPRGVDHLIDYLRVRRQTETKQSALSLRDLAVLRDGDAIYTATEHQALIAAGDVERIRRRFLGQAERRKFVPVVLPYRYPLHHFRRERIKVSDLGSSQRSTNTTVRERQTVQEQLFSDGGDEW
;
A
#
# COMPACT_ATOMS: atom_id res chain seq x y z
N MET A 1 13.96 -7.28 -8.29
CA MET A 1 14.39 -7.58 -9.66
C MET A 1 14.37 -6.27 -10.43
N THR A 2 15.53 -5.77 -10.85
CA THR A 2 15.61 -4.70 -11.84
C THR A 2 15.38 -5.33 -13.22
N LEU A 3 14.34 -4.90 -13.92
CA LEU A 3 14.10 -5.35 -15.29
C LEU A 3 15.28 -4.91 -16.16
N THR A 4 15.82 -5.81 -16.98
CA THR A 4 16.90 -5.51 -17.92
C THR A 4 16.39 -4.79 -19.18
N TYR A 5 15.08 -4.61 -19.30
CA TYR A 5 14.40 -4.02 -20.44
C TYR A 5 13.17 -3.21 -19.99
N ASP A 6 12.69 -2.33 -20.87
CA ASP A 6 11.46 -1.57 -20.65
C ASP A 6 10.24 -2.45 -21.02
N PRO A 7 9.32 -2.73 -20.06
CA PRO A 7 8.12 -3.53 -20.32
C PRO A 7 7.13 -2.86 -21.29
N ILE A 8 7.20 -1.53 -21.47
CA ILE A 8 6.21 -0.77 -22.24
C ILE A 8 6.25 -1.11 -23.73
N PRO A 9 7.40 -1.10 -24.43
CA PRO A 9 7.50 -1.53 -25.83
C PRO A 9 6.96 -2.94 -26.09
N VAL A 10 7.17 -3.88 -25.16
CA VAL A 10 6.67 -5.26 -25.29
C VAL A 10 5.15 -5.28 -25.30
N LEU A 11 4.52 -4.55 -24.37
CA LEU A 11 3.06 -4.43 -24.33
C LEU A 11 2.50 -3.65 -25.52
N GLN A 12 3.24 -2.68 -26.06
CA GLN A 12 2.84 -2.00 -27.31
C GLN A 12 2.81 -2.95 -28.50
N SER A 13 3.79 -3.86 -28.60
CA SER A 13 3.80 -4.88 -29.66
C SER A 13 2.61 -5.85 -29.59
N ALA A 14 2.02 -6.02 -28.40
CA ALA A 14 0.78 -6.77 -28.19
C ALA A 14 -0.49 -5.98 -28.56
N GLY A 15 -0.37 -4.76 -29.10
CA GLY A 15 -1.47 -3.96 -29.64
C GLY A 15 -1.98 -2.85 -28.73
N TYR A 16 -1.30 -2.56 -27.61
CA TYR A 16 -1.64 -1.45 -26.73
C TYR A 16 -0.99 -0.14 -27.16
N THR A 17 -1.65 0.98 -26.86
CA THR A 17 -0.97 2.28 -26.88
C THR A 17 0.02 2.38 -25.71
N GLU A 18 1.00 3.28 -25.79
CA GLU A 18 1.98 3.51 -24.71
C GLU A 18 1.31 3.74 -23.35
N ARG A 19 0.26 4.58 -23.31
CA ARG A 19 -0.50 4.86 -22.07
C ARG A 19 -1.22 3.61 -21.54
N GLU A 20 -1.80 2.80 -22.42
CA GLU A 20 -2.47 1.56 -22.00
C GLU A 20 -1.46 0.53 -21.49
N ALA A 21 -0.31 0.42 -22.15
CA ALA A 21 0.80 -0.42 -21.72
C ALA A 21 1.32 0.03 -20.34
N ALA A 22 1.53 1.33 -20.12
CA ALA A 22 1.95 1.90 -18.84
C ALA A 22 0.94 1.61 -17.72
N PHE A 23 -0.35 1.77 -18.00
CA PHE A 23 -1.38 1.43 -17.03
C PHE A 23 -1.41 -0.07 -16.70
N LEU A 24 -1.28 -0.94 -17.70
CA LEU A 24 -1.25 -2.39 -17.49
C LEU A 24 -0.03 -2.83 -16.69
N TYR A 25 1.13 -2.20 -16.92
CA TYR A 25 2.32 -2.41 -16.12
C TYR A 25 2.08 -2.06 -14.64
N LEU A 26 1.54 -0.87 -14.35
CA LEU A 26 1.21 -0.46 -12.98
C LEU A 26 0.17 -1.40 -12.34
N ALA A 27 -0.88 -1.76 -13.08
CA ALA A 27 -1.89 -2.68 -12.58
C ALA A 27 -1.28 -4.06 -12.27
N ALA A 28 -0.39 -4.59 -13.12
CA ALA A 28 0.31 -5.85 -12.87
C ALA A 28 1.21 -5.78 -11.63
N LEU A 29 1.95 -4.69 -11.49
CA LEU A 29 2.91 -4.50 -10.42
C LEU A 29 2.25 -4.38 -9.05
N HIS A 30 1.20 -3.57 -8.92
CA HIS A 30 0.69 -3.19 -7.59
C HIS A 30 -0.60 -3.89 -7.17
N SER A 31 -1.37 -4.44 -8.11
CA SER A 31 -2.75 -4.83 -7.80
C SER A 31 -3.19 -6.18 -8.35
N GLY A 32 -2.94 -6.41 -9.64
CA GLY A 32 -3.61 -7.42 -10.44
C GLY A 32 -5.06 -7.10 -10.78
N TYR A 33 -5.67 -6.10 -10.13
CA TYR A 33 -7.03 -5.68 -10.36
C TYR A 33 -7.07 -4.20 -10.71
N PHE A 34 -8.09 -3.78 -11.43
CA PHE A 34 -8.36 -2.37 -11.61
C PHE A 34 -9.83 -2.10 -11.87
N LEU A 35 -10.19 -0.84 -11.71
CA LEU A 35 -11.51 -0.31 -12.00
C LEU A 35 -11.43 0.61 -13.22
N ARG A 36 -12.55 0.73 -13.94
CA ARG A 36 -12.64 1.64 -15.09
C ARG A 36 -12.25 3.08 -14.73
N ARG A 37 -12.61 3.54 -13.52
CA ARG A 37 -12.27 4.89 -13.02
C ARG A 37 -10.76 5.08 -12.87
N GLN A 38 -10.03 4.03 -12.50
CA GLN A 38 -8.58 4.10 -12.24
C GLN A 38 -7.83 4.31 -13.55
N TYR A 39 -8.25 3.59 -14.60
CA TYR A 39 -7.74 3.83 -15.94
C TYR A 39 -8.04 5.25 -16.42
N LEU A 40 -9.29 5.71 -16.28
CA LEU A 40 -9.68 7.08 -16.69
C LEU A 40 -8.88 8.16 -15.94
N ARG A 41 -8.64 7.96 -14.64
CA ARG A 41 -7.81 8.85 -13.82
C ARG A 41 -6.36 8.84 -14.31
N PHE A 42 -5.78 7.66 -14.53
CA PHE A 42 -4.41 7.52 -15.01
C PHE A 42 -4.16 8.26 -16.33
N ILE A 43 -5.10 8.20 -17.28
CA ILE A 43 -4.96 8.92 -18.55
C ILE A 43 -5.40 10.39 -18.48
N GLU A 44 -5.75 10.90 -17.29
CA GLU A 44 -6.23 12.27 -17.01
C GLU A 44 -7.37 12.71 -17.94
N ARG A 45 -8.25 11.80 -18.34
CA ARG A 45 -9.33 12.08 -19.29
C ARG A 45 -10.68 11.58 -18.79
N GLY A 46 -11.67 12.46 -18.80
CA GLY A 46 -13.05 12.13 -18.43
C GLY A 46 -13.87 11.40 -19.51
N ARG A 47 -13.30 11.09 -20.68
CA ARG A 47 -14.06 10.49 -21.81
C ARG A 47 -14.16 8.98 -21.69
N GLY A 48 -15.37 8.49 -21.38
CA GLY A 48 -15.66 7.06 -21.22
C GLY A 48 -15.40 6.17 -22.44
N ALA A 49 -15.36 6.73 -23.66
CA ALA A 49 -15.11 5.98 -24.90
C ALA A 49 -13.71 5.35 -24.94
N LEU A 50 -12.69 6.05 -24.41
CA LEU A 50 -11.31 5.54 -24.37
C LEU A 50 -11.20 4.31 -23.46
N ALA A 51 -11.82 4.38 -22.28
CA ALA A 51 -11.87 3.23 -21.38
C ALA A 51 -12.63 2.04 -21.99
N ALA A 52 -13.73 2.29 -22.73
CA ALA A 52 -14.46 1.22 -23.39
C ALA A 52 -13.63 0.55 -24.51
N GLN A 53 -12.86 1.34 -25.28
CA GLN A 53 -11.96 0.80 -26.31
C GLN A 53 -10.83 -0.02 -25.69
N PHE A 54 -10.17 0.51 -24.65
CA PHE A 54 -9.14 -0.20 -23.90
C PHE A 54 -9.66 -1.55 -23.37
N LEU A 55 -10.82 -1.53 -22.70
CA LEU A 55 -11.42 -2.75 -22.14
C LEU A 55 -11.78 -3.75 -23.24
N ARG A 56 -12.42 -3.33 -24.34
CA ARG A 56 -12.72 -4.22 -25.48
C ARG A 56 -11.46 -4.86 -26.03
N ARG A 57 -10.39 -4.09 -26.21
CA ARG A 57 -9.09 -4.61 -26.67
C ARG A 57 -8.54 -5.64 -25.68
N ALA A 58 -8.47 -5.30 -24.40
CA ALA A 58 -7.94 -6.19 -23.38
C ALA A 58 -8.76 -7.48 -23.21
N PHE A 59 -10.08 -7.43 -23.42
CA PHE A 59 -10.92 -8.63 -23.48
C PHE A 59 -10.67 -9.46 -24.75
N ALA A 60 -10.59 -8.83 -25.92
CA ALA A 60 -10.33 -9.51 -27.18
C ALA A 60 -8.99 -10.25 -27.19
N LEU A 61 -7.98 -9.67 -26.53
CA LEU A 61 -6.66 -10.29 -26.33
C LEU A 61 -6.64 -11.32 -25.18
N GLY A 62 -7.75 -11.51 -24.45
CA GLY A 62 -7.80 -12.44 -23.32
C GLY A 62 -6.95 -12.01 -22.12
N HIS A 63 -6.54 -10.74 -22.05
CA HIS A 63 -5.65 -10.25 -21.01
C HIS A 63 -6.32 -10.03 -19.66
N ILE A 64 -7.61 -9.67 -19.69
CA ILE A 64 -8.40 -9.39 -18.50
C ILE A 64 -9.66 -10.23 -18.42
N GLN A 65 -10.19 -10.38 -17.21
CA GLN A 65 -11.51 -10.93 -16.92
C GLN A 65 -12.36 -9.93 -16.16
N SER A 66 -13.66 -9.94 -16.39
CA SER A 66 -14.62 -9.13 -15.61
C SER A 66 -15.01 -9.88 -14.35
N ILE A 67 -15.09 -9.17 -13.24
CA ILE A 67 -15.65 -9.64 -11.98
C ILE A 67 -16.85 -8.75 -11.66
N ALA A 68 -18.03 -9.36 -11.59
CA ALA A 68 -19.25 -8.63 -11.25
C ALA A 68 -19.24 -8.30 -9.76
N CYS A 69 -19.54 -7.04 -9.46
CA CYS A 69 -19.30 -6.40 -8.17
C CYS A 69 -20.60 -5.84 -7.55
N GLY A 70 -21.75 -6.20 -8.11
CA GLY A 70 -23.06 -5.62 -7.78
C GLY A 70 -23.29 -4.24 -8.42
N GLN A 71 -24.56 -3.80 -8.47
CA GLN A 71 -24.98 -2.48 -8.96
C GLN A 71 -24.43 -2.09 -10.35
N ALA A 72 -24.35 -3.07 -11.28
CA ALA A 72 -23.79 -2.88 -12.63
C ALA A 72 -22.34 -2.33 -12.64
N ARG A 73 -21.58 -2.60 -11.59
CA ARG A 73 -20.15 -2.29 -11.50
C ARG A 73 -19.35 -3.55 -11.71
N SER A 74 -18.15 -3.39 -12.27
CA SER A 74 -17.20 -4.48 -12.48
C SER A 74 -15.80 -4.06 -12.07
N ALA A 75 -15.11 -4.98 -11.41
CA ALA A 75 -13.65 -4.96 -11.33
C ALA A 75 -13.08 -5.79 -12.48
N TYR A 76 -11.92 -5.39 -12.99
CA TYR A 76 -11.22 -6.09 -14.05
C TYR A 76 -9.99 -6.77 -13.44
N HIS A 77 -9.92 -8.09 -13.58
CA HIS A 77 -8.79 -8.89 -13.14
C HIS A 77 -7.82 -9.08 -14.30
N LEU A 78 -6.58 -8.65 -14.14
CA LEU A 78 -5.51 -8.92 -15.07
C LEU A 78 -4.99 -10.34 -14.85
N THR A 79 -5.24 -11.22 -15.82
CA THR A 79 -4.95 -12.66 -15.70
C THR A 79 -3.86 -13.17 -16.64
N SER A 80 -3.54 -12.42 -17.71
CA SER A 80 -2.64 -12.92 -18.77
C SER A 80 -1.21 -13.08 -18.30
N SER A 81 -0.68 -14.30 -18.44
CA SER A 81 0.74 -14.61 -18.23
C SER A 81 1.66 -13.82 -19.14
N GLU A 82 1.20 -13.41 -20.32
CA GLU A 82 1.98 -12.62 -21.26
C GLU A 82 2.19 -11.20 -20.73
N VAL A 83 1.14 -10.56 -20.20
CA VAL A 83 1.26 -9.22 -19.60
C VAL A 83 2.16 -9.24 -18.37
N TYR A 84 2.01 -10.23 -17.49
CA TYR A 84 2.91 -10.38 -16.35
C TYR A 84 4.33 -10.74 -16.79
N GLY A 85 4.51 -11.55 -17.82
CA GLY A 85 5.82 -11.90 -18.38
C GLY A 85 6.54 -10.67 -18.94
N ALA A 86 5.82 -9.82 -19.69
CA ALA A 86 6.32 -8.56 -20.21
C ALA A 86 6.71 -7.58 -19.10
N ALA A 87 6.05 -7.62 -17.94
CA ALA A 87 6.42 -6.84 -16.76
C ALA A 87 7.54 -7.49 -15.92
N GLY A 88 8.08 -8.64 -16.34
CA GLY A 88 9.00 -9.48 -15.55
C GLY A 88 8.42 -10.00 -14.23
N LEU A 89 7.09 -10.04 -14.14
CA LEU A 89 6.30 -10.50 -13.00
C LEU A 89 5.64 -11.85 -13.27
N GLY A 90 6.26 -12.69 -14.11
CA GLY A 90 5.71 -13.98 -14.54
C GLY A 90 5.39 -14.97 -13.41
N ALA A 91 5.99 -14.79 -12.22
CA ALA A 91 5.70 -15.58 -11.02
C ALA A 91 4.64 -14.93 -10.09
N SER A 92 4.18 -13.71 -10.39
CA SER A 92 3.32 -12.93 -9.51
C SER A 92 2.01 -13.65 -9.20
N HIS A 93 1.62 -13.58 -7.92
CA HIS A 93 0.35 -14.09 -7.44
C HIS A 93 -0.85 -13.20 -7.80
N HIS A 94 -0.61 -11.98 -8.29
CA HIS A 94 -1.66 -11.03 -8.70
C HIS A 94 -2.53 -11.57 -9.86
N ARG A 95 -2.00 -12.47 -10.70
CA ARG A 95 -2.77 -13.13 -11.75
C ARG A 95 -3.81 -14.14 -11.25
N ARG A 96 -3.73 -14.57 -9.99
CA ARG A 96 -4.64 -15.55 -9.39
C ARG A 96 -5.78 -14.84 -8.69
N LEU A 97 -6.97 -15.43 -8.74
CA LEU A 97 -8.16 -14.89 -8.06
C LEU A 97 -7.94 -14.84 -6.54
N LYS A 98 -8.40 -13.77 -5.89
CA LYS A 98 -8.27 -13.51 -4.46
C LYS A 98 -9.64 -13.29 -3.80
N SER A 99 -9.67 -13.25 -2.47
CA SER A 99 -10.87 -12.89 -1.69
C SER A 99 -11.26 -11.43 -1.91
N ASP A 100 -12.52 -11.09 -1.64
CA ASP A 100 -13.08 -9.73 -1.76
C ASP A 100 -12.24 -8.70 -0.99
N ALA A 101 -11.87 -9.01 0.26
CA ALA A 101 -11.00 -8.19 1.10
C ALA A 101 -9.63 -7.92 0.44
N THR A 102 -9.00 -8.96 -0.11
CA THR A 102 -7.71 -8.81 -0.80
C THR A 102 -7.85 -8.00 -2.09
N ILE A 103 -8.92 -8.22 -2.87
CA ILE A 103 -9.19 -7.46 -4.08
C ILE A 103 -9.42 -5.99 -3.73
N LYS A 104 -10.17 -5.69 -2.66
CA LYS A 104 -10.39 -4.33 -2.17
C LYS A 104 -9.07 -3.66 -1.82
N SER A 105 -8.26 -4.31 -0.97
CA SER A 105 -6.95 -3.81 -0.57
C SER A 105 -6.06 -3.53 -1.78
N ARG A 106 -6.00 -4.45 -2.75
CA ARG A 106 -5.23 -4.26 -3.99
C ARG A 106 -5.75 -3.13 -4.87
N LEU A 107 -7.05 -2.91 -4.94
CA LEU A 107 -7.63 -1.75 -5.64
C LEU A 107 -7.28 -0.44 -4.93
N MET A 108 -7.27 -0.42 -3.59
CA MET A 108 -6.84 0.72 -2.80
C MET A 108 -5.34 1.03 -2.97
N VAL A 109 -4.49 -0.01 -3.03
CA VAL A 109 -3.06 0.14 -3.35
C VAL A 109 -2.89 0.82 -4.70
N LEU A 110 -3.61 0.37 -5.74
CA LEU A 110 -3.54 1.01 -7.05
C LEU A 110 -4.06 2.46 -6.99
N ASP A 111 -5.09 2.73 -6.18
CA ASP A 111 -5.56 4.09 -6.02
C ASP A 111 -4.48 4.98 -5.39
N PHE A 112 -3.77 4.50 -4.37
CA PHE A 112 -2.66 5.19 -3.75
C PHE A 112 -1.50 5.44 -4.72
N VAL A 113 -1.03 4.42 -5.46
CA VAL A 113 0.09 4.57 -6.40
C VAL A 113 -0.21 5.61 -7.47
N LEU A 114 -1.44 5.59 -8.02
CA LEU A 114 -1.87 6.54 -9.04
C LEU A 114 -1.89 7.99 -8.53
N ASP A 115 -2.06 8.22 -7.22
CA ASP A 115 -1.97 9.56 -6.62
C ASP A 115 -0.52 10.02 -6.36
N HIS A 116 0.45 9.10 -6.45
CA HIS A 116 1.86 9.34 -6.13
C HIS A 116 2.81 8.97 -7.30
N LEU A 117 2.34 8.99 -8.55
CA LEU A 117 3.15 8.67 -9.75
C LEU A 117 4.36 9.60 -9.95
N GLY A 118 4.32 10.81 -9.38
CA GLY A 118 5.42 11.78 -9.43
C GLY A 118 6.44 11.64 -8.30
N GLU A 119 6.30 10.62 -7.45
CA GLU A 119 7.14 10.39 -6.28
C GLU A 119 8.01 9.14 -6.45
N THR A 120 9.06 9.02 -5.64
CA THR A 120 9.96 7.87 -5.67
C THR A 120 9.36 6.75 -4.83
N LEU A 121 8.72 5.80 -5.49
CA LEU A 121 8.09 4.66 -4.84
C LEU A 121 9.04 3.45 -4.71
N LEU A 122 9.08 2.87 -3.51
CA LEU A 122 9.71 1.59 -3.21
C LEU A 122 8.69 0.46 -3.35
N ASP A 123 8.37 0.13 -4.60
CA ASP A 123 7.21 -0.72 -4.92
C ASP A 123 7.46 -2.22 -4.92
N THR A 124 8.72 -2.64 -4.98
CA THR A 124 9.08 -4.06 -4.99
C THR A 124 9.76 -4.44 -3.68
N GLU A 125 9.64 -5.71 -3.28
CA GLU A 125 10.40 -6.28 -2.16
C GLU A 125 11.90 -5.99 -2.34
N ALA A 126 12.45 -6.27 -3.52
CA ALA A 126 13.86 -6.06 -3.81
C ALA A 126 14.29 -4.58 -3.67
N ALA A 127 13.47 -3.63 -4.14
CA ALA A 127 13.76 -2.21 -4.00
C ALA A 127 13.77 -1.78 -2.53
N LYS A 128 12.80 -2.26 -1.73
CA LYS A 128 12.78 -1.98 -0.28
C LYS A 128 13.98 -2.59 0.43
N VAL A 129 14.27 -3.87 0.17
CA VAL A 129 15.42 -4.57 0.77
C VAL A 129 16.71 -3.82 0.46
N SER A 130 17.02 -3.58 -0.82
CA SER A 130 18.21 -2.83 -1.24
C SER A 130 18.27 -1.43 -0.61
N HIS A 131 17.15 -0.69 -0.58
CA HIS A 131 17.13 0.62 0.06
C HIS A 131 17.48 0.55 1.56
N PHE A 132 16.90 -0.39 2.32
CA PHE A 132 17.17 -0.48 3.75
C PHE A 132 18.54 -1.07 4.07
N THR A 133 19.02 -2.05 3.30
CA THR A 133 20.31 -2.71 3.58
C THR A 133 21.50 -1.95 3.00
N GLU A 134 21.41 -1.51 1.75
CA GLU A 134 22.54 -0.91 1.02
C GLU A 134 22.58 0.60 1.21
N THR A 135 21.44 1.29 1.12
CA THR A 135 21.40 2.76 1.26
C THR A 135 21.36 3.18 2.73
N SER A 136 20.55 2.52 3.55
CA SER A 136 20.39 2.87 4.97
C SER A 136 21.31 2.09 5.91
N GLY A 137 22.06 1.09 5.43
CA GLY A 137 23.02 0.31 6.22
C GLY A 137 22.38 -0.57 7.31
N LEU A 138 21.08 -0.88 7.20
CA LEU A 138 20.38 -1.69 8.19
C LEU A 138 20.65 -3.19 7.98
N SER A 139 20.71 -3.95 9.08
CA SER A 139 20.79 -5.42 9.00
C SER A 139 19.53 -6.01 8.39
N GLU A 140 19.68 -7.03 7.54
CA GLU A 140 18.54 -7.76 6.97
C GLU A 140 17.66 -8.42 8.05
N SER A 141 18.21 -8.64 9.25
CA SER A 141 17.50 -9.21 10.41
C SER A 141 16.44 -8.28 11.00
N VAL A 142 16.51 -6.96 10.74
CA VAL A 142 15.51 -6.00 11.23
C VAL A 142 14.34 -5.81 10.26
N LEU A 143 14.44 -6.36 9.05
CA LEU A 143 13.40 -6.21 8.04
C LEU A 143 12.14 -7.02 8.41
N PRO A 144 10.94 -6.49 8.17
CA PRO A 144 9.69 -7.18 8.46
C PRO A 144 9.55 -8.40 7.55
N ARG A 145 9.34 -9.58 8.15
CA ARG A 145 9.17 -10.84 7.41
C ARG A 145 7.89 -11.55 7.75
N SER A 146 7.33 -12.24 6.76
CA SER A 146 6.24 -13.21 6.94
C SER A 146 6.49 -14.43 6.08
N ARG A 147 6.50 -15.62 6.69
CA ARG A 147 6.76 -16.89 6.00
C ARG A 147 8.03 -16.86 5.11
N GLY A 148 9.07 -16.18 5.61
CA GLY A 148 10.37 -16.05 4.92
C GLY A 148 10.47 -14.86 3.95
N VAL A 149 9.35 -14.29 3.51
CA VAL A 149 9.31 -13.17 2.54
C VAL A 149 9.40 -11.83 3.27
N ALA A 150 10.25 -10.92 2.80
CA ALA A 150 10.35 -9.57 3.35
C ALA A 150 9.24 -8.68 2.78
N PHE A 151 8.66 -7.79 3.60
CA PHE A 151 7.60 -6.87 3.17
C PHE A 151 6.41 -7.56 2.45
N ALA A 152 5.98 -8.71 2.98
CA ALA A 152 5.04 -9.63 2.33
C ALA A 152 3.65 -9.04 2.02
N GLU A 153 3.28 -7.90 2.61
CA GLU A 153 2.02 -7.20 2.32
C GLU A 153 2.03 -6.56 0.92
N GLU A 154 3.22 -6.29 0.38
CA GLU A 154 3.43 -5.58 -0.90
C GLU A 154 2.78 -4.19 -0.89
N PHE A 155 2.69 -3.55 0.28
CA PHE A 155 2.22 -2.16 0.39
C PHE A 155 3.32 -1.18 -0.03
N PRO A 156 3.05 -0.19 -0.89
CA PRO A 156 4.08 0.74 -1.37
C PRO A 156 4.65 1.58 -0.22
N ALA A 157 5.90 2.01 -0.37
CA ALA A 157 6.50 3.02 0.50
C ALA A 157 7.05 4.14 -0.37
N ILE A 158 7.02 5.37 0.13
CA ILE A 158 7.51 6.55 -0.57
C ILE A 158 8.84 6.95 0.04
N LEU A 159 9.82 7.24 -0.82
CA LEU A 159 11.00 8.00 -0.46
C LEU A 159 10.73 9.48 -0.77
N ASN A 160 10.51 10.25 0.28
CA ASN A 160 10.19 11.68 0.19
C ASN A 160 11.42 12.47 -0.28
N LYS A 161 11.17 13.62 -0.92
CA LYS A 161 12.24 14.48 -1.48
C LYS A 161 13.21 15.01 -0.42
N ASP A 162 12.78 15.09 0.84
CA ASP A 162 13.59 15.47 2.00
C ASP A 162 14.41 14.31 2.59
N GLY A 163 14.34 13.12 1.96
CA GLY A 163 14.98 11.90 2.44
C GLY A 163 14.18 11.17 3.52
N GLY A 164 12.98 11.66 3.87
CA GLY A 164 12.07 10.96 4.77
C GLY A 164 11.44 9.72 4.11
N LEU A 165 10.91 8.82 4.93
CA LEU A 165 10.20 7.63 4.46
C LEU A 165 8.75 7.67 4.89
N SER A 166 7.83 7.44 3.95
CA SER A 166 6.41 7.24 4.24
C SER A 166 6.01 5.81 3.92
N PHE A 167 5.62 5.05 4.94
CA PHE A 167 5.09 3.69 4.80
C PHE A 167 3.58 3.74 4.63
N SER A 168 3.02 2.85 3.82
CA SER A 168 1.57 2.69 3.72
C SER A 168 1.09 1.41 4.42
N TYR A 169 -0.04 1.53 5.10
CA TYR A 169 -0.86 0.41 5.54
C TYR A 169 -2.26 0.57 4.97
N ILE A 170 -2.78 -0.48 4.32
CA ILE A 170 -4.12 -0.47 3.73
C ILE A 170 -5.08 -1.24 4.63
N ASP A 171 -6.09 -0.56 5.15
CA ASP A 171 -7.25 -1.15 5.82
C ASP A 171 -8.40 -1.27 4.84
N GLU A 172 -8.70 -2.50 4.42
CA GLU A 172 -9.83 -2.81 3.54
C GLU A 172 -11.22 -2.61 4.20
N GLY A 173 -11.30 -1.98 5.37
CA GLY A 173 -12.52 -1.78 6.15
C GLY A 173 -12.81 -2.98 7.05
N ALA A 174 -11.76 -3.55 7.64
CA ALA A 174 -11.89 -4.63 8.61
C ALA A 174 -12.66 -4.15 9.85
N LEU A 175 -13.47 -5.01 10.45
CA LEU A 175 -14.22 -4.68 11.69
C LEU A 175 -13.30 -4.49 12.91
N SER A 176 -12.05 -4.96 12.83
CA SER A 176 -11.06 -4.83 13.89
C SER A 176 -9.75 -4.26 13.35
N ALA A 177 -8.98 -3.65 14.25
CA ALA A 177 -7.62 -3.17 13.96
C ALA A 177 -6.54 -4.25 14.15
N SER A 178 -6.91 -5.54 14.29
CA SER A 178 -5.95 -6.62 14.59
C SER A 178 -4.93 -6.83 13.47
N GLY A 179 -5.36 -6.68 12.20
CA GLY A 179 -4.44 -6.73 11.06
C GLY A 179 -3.36 -5.64 11.14
N PHE A 180 -3.74 -4.44 11.56
CA PHE A 180 -2.83 -3.33 11.75
C PHE A 180 -1.90 -3.55 12.95
N GLU A 181 -2.42 -4.11 14.03
CA GLU A 181 -1.63 -4.45 15.21
C GLU A 181 -0.49 -5.43 14.86
N HIS A 182 -0.81 -6.51 14.14
CA HIS A 182 0.18 -7.48 13.66
C HIS A 182 1.18 -6.89 12.67
N PHE A 183 0.75 -5.93 11.85
CA PHE A 183 1.65 -5.17 10.99
C PHE A 183 2.65 -4.36 11.83
N LEU A 184 2.19 -3.61 12.84
CA LEU A 184 3.06 -2.85 13.73
C LEU A 184 4.05 -3.76 14.47
N ASP A 185 3.61 -4.89 14.99
CA ASP A 185 4.49 -5.84 15.68
C ASP A 185 5.61 -6.36 14.76
N ARG A 186 5.27 -6.65 13.50
CA ARG A 186 6.22 -7.14 12.50
C ARG A 186 7.22 -6.06 12.06
N TYR A 187 6.76 -4.81 11.93
CA TYR A 187 7.58 -3.69 11.50
C TYR A 187 8.32 -3.00 12.65
N ALA A 188 8.01 -3.32 13.91
CA ALA A 188 8.62 -2.69 15.08
C ALA A 188 10.17 -2.69 15.07
N PRO A 189 10.88 -3.78 14.69
CA PRO A 189 12.34 -3.74 14.61
C PRO A 189 12.86 -2.72 13.60
N LEU A 190 12.25 -2.66 12.41
CA LEU A 190 12.60 -1.68 11.37
C LEU A 190 12.29 -0.25 11.84
N PHE A 191 11.09 0.00 12.35
CA PHE A 191 10.66 1.33 12.79
C PHE A 191 11.49 1.89 13.95
N ARG A 192 12.01 1.03 14.83
CA ARG A 192 12.93 1.44 15.89
C ARG A 192 14.33 1.77 15.37
N ALA A 193 14.77 1.09 14.30
CA ALA A 193 16.06 1.34 13.68
C ALA A 193 16.09 2.63 12.82
N LEU A 194 14.93 3.13 12.41
CA LEU A 194 14.83 4.34 11.59
C LEU A 194 14.86 5.62 12.45
N PRO A 195 15.55 6.68 11.97
CA PRO A 195 15.60 7.96 12.67
C PRO A 195 14.27 8.72 12.63
N GLY A 196 13.34 8.32 11.76
CA GLY A 196 12.09 9.00 11.48
C GLY A 196 11.37 8.34 10.32
N PHE A 197 10.04 8.40 10.34
CA PHE A 197 9.18 7.96 9.25
C PHE A 197 7.76 8.47 9.45
N GLU A 198 6.98 8.46 8.39
CA GLU A 198 5.55 8.62 8.41
C GLU A 198 4.87 7.28 8.13
N LEU A 199 3.79 6.99 8.86
CA LEU A 199 2.94 5.84 8.60
C LEU A 199 1.57 6.34 8.15
N LEU A 200 1.29 6.13 6.87
CA LEU A 200 0.03 6.42 6.22
C LEU A 200 -0.93 5.25 6.46
N TYR A 201 -2.00 5.50 7.20
CA TYR A 201 -3.08 4.52 7.40
C TYR A 201 -4.21 4.83 6.44
N LEU A 202 -4.35 4.02 5.39
CA LEU A 202 -5.28 4.27 4.30
C LEU A 202 -6.53 3.40 4.44
N SER A 203 -7.71 4.02 4.41
CA SER A 203 -9.00 3.33 4.42
C SER A 203 -10.02 4.08 3.57
N ASP A 204 -11.08 3.40 3.11
CA ASP A 204 -12.26 4.06 2.52
C ASP A 204 -13.29 4.46 3.58
N SER A 205 -12.96 4.31 4.87
CA SER A 205 -13.81 4.63 6.00
C SER A 205 -12.97 5.08 7.21
N PRO A 206 -13.40 6.10 7.98
CA PRO A 206 -12.66 6.56 9.15
C PRO A 206 -12.83 5.69 10.40
N GLN A 207 -13.61 4.61 10.33
CA GLN A 207 -14.07 3.82 11.50
C GLN A 207 -12.93 3.36 12.43
N ASN A 208 -11.79 2.96 11.89
CA ASN A 208 -10.67 2.44 12.68
C ASN A 208 -9.60 3.48 13.03
N PHE A 209 -9.74 4.75 12.62
CA PHE A 209 -8.64 5.73 12.72
C PHE A 209 -8.18 6.00 14.15
N GLU A 210 -9.11 6.22 15.09
CA GLU A 210 -8.76 6.48 16.49
C GLU A 210 -8.13 5.26 17.16
N ARG A 211 -8.63 4.06 16.83
CA ARG A 211 -8.07 2.80 17.32
C ARG A 211 -6.68 2.56 16.76
N ALA A 212 -6.48 2.76 15.46
CA ALA A 212 -5.17 2.64 14.82
C ALA A 212 -4.18 3.66 15.37
N ARG A 213 -4.59 4.92 15.57
CA ARG A 213 -3.77 5.96 16.20
C ARG A 213 -3.34 5.55 17.61
N SER A 214 -4.26 5.03 18.41
CA SER A 214 -3.97 4.56 19.77
C SER A 214 -2.98 3.39 19.77
N LEU A 215 -3.13 2.42 18.85
CA LEU A 215 -2.20 1.29 18.70
C LEU A 215 -0.81 1.73 18.23
N PHE A 216 -0.74 2.69 17.30
CA PHE A 216 0.53 3.27 16.87
C PHE A 216 1.23 3.96 18.03
N ALA A 217 0.49 4.78 18.79
CA ALA A 217 1.02 5.49 19.94
C ALA A 217 1.59 4.51 20.98
N SER A 218 0.81 3.50 21.38
CA SER A 218 1.26 2.54 22.38
C SER A 218 2.46 1.70 21.91
N LYS A 219 2.49 1.21 20.67
CA LYS A 219 3.58 0.31 20.24
C LYS A 219 4.88 1.03 19.85
N LEU A 220 4.80 2.29 19.40
CA LEU A 220 5.94 2.99 18.80
C LEU A 220 6.32 4.30 19.49
N THR A 221 5.52 4.76 20.46
CA THR A 221 5.74 6.01 21.21
C THR A 221 5.98 5.77 22.70
N ASP A 222 5.93 4.53 23.18
CA ASP A 222 6.26 4.14 24.57
C ASP A 222 7.76 4.25 24.93
N GLU A 223 8.58 4.74 24.01
CA GLU A 223 9.94 5.18 24.30
C GLU A 223 9.88 6.60 24.87
N ARG A 224 10.30 6.79 26.14
CA ARG A 224 10.33 8.11 26.82
C ARG A 224 10.87 9.19 25.85
N PRO A 225 10.35 10.43 25.87
CA PRO A 225 10.82 11.48 24.97
C PRO A 225 12.34 11.57 24.88
N GLY A 226 12.85 11.62 23.65
CA GLY A 226 14.29 11.63 23.38
C GLY A 226 15.02 10.35 23.76
N THR A 227 14.35 9.19 23.75
CA THR A 227 15.02 7.88 23.84
C THR A 227 15.63 7.52 22.49
N THR A 228 16.92 7.23 22.51
CA THR A 228 17.72 6.82 21.35
C THR A 228 18.74 5.77 21.79
N ALA A 229 19.52 5.21 20.86
CA ALA A 229 20.68 4.38 21.20
C ALA A 229 21.65 5.09 22.19
N THR A 230 21.77 6.43 22.09
CA THR A 230 22.59 7.26 22.99
C THR A 230 21.88 7.74 24.25
N THR A 231 20.56 7.52 24.36
CA THR A 231 19.75 7.94 25.50
C THR A 231 18.73 6.86 25.85
N PRO A 232 19.15 5.64 26.20
CA PRO A 232 18.24 4.48 26.34
C PRO A 232 17.23 4.61 27.49
N ARG A 233 17.38 5.60 28.36
CA ARG A 233 16.43 5.95 29.45
C ARG A 233 15.64 7.24 29.19
N GLY A 234 15.77 7.82 27.99
CA GLY A 234 15.24 9.12 27.59
C GLY A 234 16.22 10.27 27.82
N VAL A 235 15.99 11.40 27.15
CA VAL A 235 16.87 12.59 27.25
C VAL A 235 16.80 13.20 28.65
N ASP A 236 15.64 13.15 29.30
CA ASP A 236 15.47 13.69 30.66
C ASP A 236 16.35 12.98 31.68
N HIS A 237 16.51 11.65 31.56
CA HIS A 237 17.40 10.89 32.43
C HIS A 237 18.87 11.29 32.23
N LEU A 238 19.29 11.51 30.97
CA LEU A 238 20.64 12.01 30.67
C LEU A 238 20.85 13.40 31.29
N ILE A 239 19.89 14.29 31.16
CA ILE A 239 19.95 15.65 31.73
C ILE A 239 20.02 15.60 33.26
N ASP A 240 19.19 14.78 33.90
CA ASP A 240 19.21 14.56 35.34
C ASP A 240 20.58 14.03 35.80
N TYR A 241 21.15 13.06 35.08
CA TYR A 241 22.48 12.52 35.33
C TYR A 241 23.58 13.60 35.23
N LEU A 242 23.59 14.39 34.16
CA LEU A 242 24.56 15.47 33.96
C LEU A 242 24.51 16.50 35.09
N ARG A 243 23.31 16.86 35.52
CA ARG A 243 23.11 17.79 36.64
C ARG A 243 23.68 17.21 37.94
N VAL A 244 23.32 15.98 38.29
CA VAL A 244 23.77 15.32 39.53
C VAL A 244 25.29 15.12 39.53
N ARG A 245 25.87 14.72 38.41
CA ARG A 245 27.32 14.55 38.26
C ARG A 245 28.08 15.87 38.42
N ARG A 246 27.57 16.97 37.89
CA ARG A 246 28.18 18.29 38.11
C ARG A 246 28.10 18.71 39.58
N GLN A 247 27.00 18.40 40.27
CA GLN A 247 26.85 18.70 41.69
C GLN A 247 27.85 17.91 42.57
N THR A 248 28.13 16.64 42.23
CA THR A 248 29.16 15.85 42.93
C THR A 248 30.57 16.36 42.66
N GLU A 249 30.90 16.70 41.41
CA GLU A 249 32.22 17.24 41.05
C GLU A 249 32.50 18.60 41.71
N THR A 250 31.47 19.44 41.84
CA THR A 250 31.60 20.79 42.46
C THR A 250 31.42 20.79 43.98
N LYS A 251 31.07 19.66 44.61
CA LYS A 251 30.76 19.52 46.05
C LYS A 251 29.70 20.51 46.57
N GLN A 252 28.81 20.99 45.71
CA GLN A 252 27.94 22.13 46.03
C GLN A 252 26.69 21.78 46.85
N SER A 253 26.33 20.50 47.05
CA SER A 253 25.10 20.14 47.78
C SER A 253 25.09 18.68 48.28
N ALA A 254 24.28 18.41 49.31
CA ALA A 254 23.95 17.05 49.75
C ALA A 254 23.01 16.38 48.72
N LEU A 255 23.38 15.19 48.24
CA LEU A 255 22.59 14.43 47.26
C LEU A 255 21.41 13.72 47.92
N SER A 256 20.26 13.69 47.24
CA SER A 256 19.14 12.85 47.67
C SER A 256 19.33 11.38 47.28
N LEU A 257 18.52 10.48 47.85
CA LEU A 257 18.49 9.07 47.43
C LEU A 257 18.15 8.89 45.95
N ARG A 258 17.32 9.78 45.39
CA ARG A 258 16.99 9.78 43.95
C ARG A 258 18.22 10.16 43.12
N ASP A 259 18.99 11.15 43.55
CA ASP A 259 20.18 11.59 42.84
C ASP A 259 21.25 10.50 42.81
N LEU A 260 21.44 9.80 43.94
CA LEU A 260 22.35 8.64 44.00
C LEU A 260 21.93 7.51 43.04
N ALA A 261 20.63 7.24 42.92
CA ALA A 261 20.11 6.24 41.99
C ALA A 261 20.34 6.65 40.53
N VAL A 262 20.06 7.91 40.19
CA VAL A 262 20.31 8.47 38.85
C VAL A 262 21.80 8.45 38.51
N LEU A 263 22.68 8.77 39.46
CA LEU A 263 24.13 8.75 39.26
C LEU A 263 24.62 7.33 38.98
N ARG A 264 24.23 6.36 39.81
CA ARG A 264 24.60 4.95 39.64
C ARG A 264 24.12 4.38 38.31
N ASP A 265 22.86 4.62 37.97
CA ASP A 265 22.28 4.11 36.72
C ASP A 265 22.90 4.81 35.51
N GLY A 266 23.18 6.12 35.59
CA GLY A 266 23.83 6.89 34.54
C GLY A 266 25.29 6.50 34.31
N ASP A 267 26.06 6.21 35.36
CA ASP A 267 27.46 5.75 35.24
C ASP A 267 27.57 4.39 34.55
N ALA A 268 26.56 3.54 34.69
CA ALA A 268 26.49 2.27 33.97
C ALA A 268 26.11 2.42 32.48
N ILE A 269 25.33 3.44 32.15
CA ILE A 269 24.70 3.61 30.83
C ILE A 269 25.50 4.57 29.92
N TYR A 270 25.98 5.68 30.45
CA TYR A 270 26.53 6.80 29.69
C TYR A 270 28.06 6.78 29.60
N THR A 271 28.62 5.66 29.13
CA THR A 271 30.08 5.41 29.14
C THR A 271 30.77 5.67 27.80
N ALA A 272 30.03 5.59 26.68
CA ALA A 272 30.58 5.78 25.34
C ALA A 272 31.15 7.19 25.08
N THR A 273 32.06 7.30 24.11
CA THR A 273 32.74 8.55 23.72
C THR A 273 31.77 9.67 23.33
N GLU A 274 30.65 9.32 22.70
CA GLU A 274 29.58 10.27 22.35
C GLU A 274 28.95 10.91 23.59
N HIS A 275 28.76 10.14 24.66
CA HIS A 275 28.29 10.66 25.94
C HIS A 275 29.31 11.60 26.57
N GLN A 276 30.60 11.29 26.48
CA GLN A 276 31.67 12.16 26.99
C GLN A 276 31.70 13.52 26.27
N ALA A 277 31.47 13.54 24.95
CA ALA A 277 31.35 14.77 24.19
C ALA A 277 30.11 15.59 24.60
N LEU A 278 28.97 14.94 24.87
CA LEU A 278 27.76 15.59 25.39
C LEU A 278 27.95 16.13 26.81
N ILE A 279 28.65 15.37 27.67
CA ILE A 279 29.04 15.78 29.03
C ILE A 279 29.92 17.03 28.96
N ALA A 280 30.92 17.03 28.09
CA ALA A 280 31.85 18.16 27.92
C ALA A 280 31.17 19.42 27.35
N ALA A 281 30.18 19.27 26.47
CA ALA A 281 29.46 20.40 25.89
C ALA A 281 28.57 21.15 26.88
N GLY A 282 28.00 20.45 27.88
CA GLY A 282 27.38 21.06 29.07
C GLY A 282 26.11 21.91 28.89
N ASP A 283 25.61 22.08 27.66
CA ASP A 283 24.39 22.84 27.34
C ASP A 283 23.16 21.93 27.34
N VAL A 284 22.50 21.86 28.50
CA VAL A 284 21.32 21.04 28.75
C VAL A 284 20.17 21.32 27.78
N GLU A 285 19.95 22.58 27.40
CA GLU A 285 18.83 22.94 26.51
C GLU A 285 19.12 22.66 25.05
N ARG A 286 20.38 22.71 24.65
CA ARG A 286 20.80 22.24 23.33
C ARG A 286 20.70 20.72 23.23
N ILE A 287 21.07 19.98 24.29
CA ILE A 287 20.91 18.53 24.37
C ILE A 287 19.41 18.16 24.29
N ARG A 288 18.57 18.80 25.10
CA ARG A 288 17.12 18.61 25.10
C ARG A 288 16.52 18.82 23.71
N ARG A 289 16.79 19.96 23.06
CA ARG A 289 16.28 20.24 21.70
C ARG A 289 16.77 19.23 20.65
N ARG A 290 18.04 18.82 20.72
CA ARG A 290 18.61 17.84 19.78
C ARG A 290 17.86 16.50 19.82
N PHE A 291 17.58 15.99 21.01
CA PHE A 291 16.95 14.67 21.18
C PHE A 291 15.43 14.70 21.11
N LEU A 292 14.78 15.80 21.54
CA LEU A 292 13.33 15.95 21.36
C LEU A 292 12.94 16.20 19.89
N GLY A 293 13.74 16.94 19.12
CA GLY A 293 13.52 17.11 17.68
C GLY A 293 13.69 15.82 16.87
N GLN A 294 14.20 14.74 17.47
CA GLN A 294 14.21 13.40 16.86
C GLN A 294 12.92 12.61 17.15
N ALA A 295 12.23 12.86 18.27
CA ALA A 295 10.98 12.18 18.62
C ALA A 295 9.79 12.65 17.74
N GLU A 296 9.80 13.90 17.26
CA GLU A 296 8.81 14.42 16.29
C GLU A 296 8.91 13.79 14.89
N ARG A 297 9.88 12.90 14.66
CA ARG A 297 10.13 12.31 13.35
C ARG A 297 9.28 11.08 13.04
N ARG A 298 8.52 10.54 14.01
CA ARG A 298 7.57 9.43 13.79
C ARG A 298 6.15 10.00 13.70
N LYS A 299 5.55 9.98 12.51
CA LYS A 299 4.21 10.55 12.27
C LYS A 299 3.20 9.47 11.91
N PHE A 300 1.99 9.59 12.43
CA PHE A 300 0.86 8.76 12.04
C PHE A 300 -0.18 9.64 11.33
N VAL A 301 -0.47 9.30 10.08
CA VAL A 301 -1.38 10.07 9.23
C VAL A 301 -2.49 9.16 8.71
N PRO A 302 -3.72 9.29 9.24
CA PRO A 302 -4.86 8.60 8.69
C PRO A 302 -5.31 9.30 7.40
N VAL A 303 -5.56 8.52 6.35
CA VAL A 303 -5.96 8.99 5.02
C VAL A 303 -7.26 8.29 4.63
N VAL A 304 -8.33 9.06 4.43
CA VAL A 304 -9.57 8.56 3.84
C VAL A 304 -9.44 8.63 2.32
N LEU A 305 -9.47 7.48 1.65
CA LEU A 305 -9.57 7.43 0.21
C LEU A 305 -10.96 7.88 -0.22
N PRO A 306 -11.10 8.83 -1.15
CA PRO A 306 -12.39 9.40 -1.55
C PRO A 306 -13.22 8.47 -2.46
N TYR A 307 -12.90 7.17 -2.48
CA TYR A 307 -13.43 6.20 -3.42
C TYR A 307 -14.20 5.09 -2.71
N ARG A 308 -15.29 4.66 -3.35
CA ARG A 308 -15.99 3.44 -2.96
C ARG A 308 -15.53 2.26 -3.81
N TYR A 309 -15.30 1.14 -3.17
CA TYR A 309 -14.90 -0.11 -3.82
C TYR A 309 -16.12 -1.03 -3.90
N PRO A 310 -16.61 -1.34 -5.11
CA PRO A 310 -17.84 -2.09 -5.27
C PRO A 310 -17.56 -3.58 -5.01
N LEU A 311 -17.53 -4.01 -3.76
CA LEU A 311 -17.22 -5.39 -3.42
C LEU A 311 -18.24 -5.89 -2.40
N HIS A 312 -19.31 -6.50 -2.91
CA HIS A 312 -20.33 -7.20 -2.14
C HIS A 312 -20.58 -8.55 -2.82
N HIS A 313 -20.01 -9.63 -2.29
CA HIS A 313 -20.23 -11.04 -2.68
C HIS A 313 -20.09 -11.33 -4.19
N PHE A 314 -18.97 -11.90 -4.61
CA PHE A 314 -18.71 -12.19 -6.03
C PHE A 314 -19.63 -13.23 -6.69
N ARG A 315 -20.02 -12.94 -7.94
CA ARG A 315 -20.46 -13.94 -8.94
C ARG A 315 -19.66 -13.72 -10.23
N ARG A 316 -19.07 -14.78 -10.79
CA ARG A 316 -18.29 -14.68 -12.04
C ARG A 316 -19.24 -14.62 -13.24
N GLU A 317 -19.13 -13.58 -14.05
CA GLU A 317 -19.80 -13.49 -15.34
C GLU A 317 -18.76 -13.44 -16.46
N ARG A 318 -18.80 -14.41 -17.38
CA ARG A 318 -18.10 -14.31 -18.65
C ARG A 318 -18.93 -13.39 -19.56
N ILE A 319 -18.64 -12.09 -19.51
CA ILE A 319 -19.26 -11.12 -20.42
C ILE A 319 -18.74 -11.41 -21.83
N LYS A 320 -19.64 -11.68 -22.78
CA LYS A 320 -19.29 -11.80 -24.20
C LYS A 320 -19.05 -10.39 -24.75
N VAL A 321 -18.12 -10.25 -25.71
CA VAL A 321 -17.70 -8.96 -26.30
C VAL A 321 -18.89 -8.12 -26.83
N SER A 322 -20.02 -8.76 -27.13
CA SER A 322 -21.30 -8.13 -27.54
C SER A 322 -21.96 -7.23 -26.50
N ASP A 323 -21.67 -7.40 -25.21
CA ASP A 323 -22.50 -6.81 -24.15
C ASP A 323 -21.94 -5.48 -23.60
N LEU A 324 -20.78 -5.01 -24.12
CA LEU A 324 -20.10 -3.79 -23.69
C LEU A 324 -20.62 -2.50 -24.36
N GLY A 325 -21.90 -2.48 -24.73
CA GLY A 325 -22.68 -1.29 -25.06
C GLY A 325 -23.00 -1.12 -26.54
N SER A 326 -24.25 -1.43 -26.91
CA SER A 326 -24.96 -0.71 -27.97
C SER A 326 -25.97 0.23 -27.29
N SER A 327 -25.66 1.52 -27.34
CA SER A 327 -26.70 2.54 -27.18
C SER A 327 -27.47 2.58 -28.49
N GLN A 328 -28.66 1.96 -28.54
CA GLN A 328 -29.67 2.31 -29.53
C GLN A 328 -30.89 2.82 -28.79
N ARG A 329 -31.20 4.09 -29.06
CA ARG A 329 -32.37 4.82 -28.61
C ARG A 329 -33.21 5.09 -29.85
N SER A 330 -34.53 4.91 -29.71
CA SER A 330 -35.61 5.18 -30.69
C SER A 330 -35.68 4.24 -31.90
N THR A 331 -36.83 3.81 -32.42
CA THR A 331 -38.27 4.11 -32.21
C THR A 331 -39.03 3.07 -33.05
N ASN A 332 -40.10 2.47 -32.52
CA ASN A 332 -41.42 2.35 -33.17
C ASN A 332 -42.26 1.22 -32.55
N THR A 333 -43.28 1.68 -31.82
CA THR A 333 -44.63 1.13 -31.78
C THR A 333 -45.08 0.65 -33.17
N THR A 334 -45.70 -0.53 -33.30
CA THR A 334 -47.14 -0.78 -33.59
C THR A 334 -47.38 -2.22 -34.12
N VAL A 335 -48.52 -2.83 -33.75
CA VAL A 335 -49.26 -3.95 -34.41
C VAL A 335 -48.61 -5.34 -34.32
N ARG A 336 -49.02 -6.28 -33.45
CA ARG A 336 -50.29 -7.06 -33.36
C ARG A 336 -50.60 -7.90 -34.61
N GLU A 337 -50.66 -9.22 -34.41
CA GLU A 337 -51.34 -10.23 -35.24
C GLU A 337 -50.73 -10.72 -36.57
N ARG A 338 -51.06 -12.00 -36.87
CA ARG A 338 -50.69 -12.88 -37.99
C ARG A 338 -49.36 -13.63 -37.77
N GLN A 339 -49.27 -14.96 -37.77
CA GLN A 339 -50.14 -16.02 -38.25
C GLN A 339 -49.82 -17.33 -37.50
N THR A 340 -50.86 -18.02 -37.07
CA THR A 340 -50.86 -19.48 -36.95
C THR A 340 -51.59 -20.03 -38.17
N VAL A 341 -51.16 -21.21 -38.62
CA VAL A 341 -51.81 -22.15 -39.55
C VAL A 341 -51.40 -22.07 -41.03
N GLN A 342 -51.08 -23.27 -41.53
CA GLN A 342 -50.94 -23.77 -42.91
C GLN A 342 -49.47 -23.85 -43.37
N GLU A 343 -48.85 -25.03 -43.53
CA GLU A 343 -49.33 -26.17 -44.31
C GLU A 343 -48.99 -27.55 -43.70
N GLN A 344 -50.03 -28.36 -43.50
CA GLN A 344 -49.99 -29.79 -43.81
C GLN A 344 -50.36 -29.92 -45.30
N LEU A 345 -49.39 -30.32 -46.13
CA LEU A 345 -49.58 -30.75 -47.52
C LEU A 345 -48.61 -31.90 -47.81
N PHE A 346 -48.98 -33.08 -47.33
CA PHE A 346 -48.65 -34.39 -47.90
C PHE A 346 -49.94 -35.21 -47.71
N SER A 347 -50.95 -34.98 -48.54
CA SER A 347 -51.26 -35.74 -49.75
C SER A 347 -51.39 -37.24 -49.46
N ASP A 348 -52.58 -37.61 -49.00
CA ASP A 348 -53.11 -38.97 -49.06
C ASP A 348 -53.88 -39.13 -50.37
N GLY A 349 -53.75 -40.28 -51.02
CA GLY A 349 -54.37 -40.57 -52.32
C GLY A 349 -53.82 -41.86 -52.88
N GLY A 350 -54.45 -42.98 -52.49
CA GLY A 350 -54.05 -44.34 -52.81
C GLY A 350 -54.70 -44.97 -54.04
N ASP A 351 -54.52 -46.29 -54.05
CA ASP A 351 -55.13 -47.38 -54.81
C ASP A 351 -54.77 -47.55 -56.31
N GLU A 352 -54.15 -48.69 -56.64
CA GLU A 352 -54.75 -49.75 -57.47
C GLU A 352 -53.78 -50.94 -57.78
N TRP A 353 -54.34 -52.16 -57.65
CA TRP A 353 -53.89 -53.53 -58.02
C TRP A 353 -52.86 -54.30 -57.18
#